data_AF-A0AA37TL26-F1
#
_entry.id   AF-A0AA37TL26-F1
#
_cell.length_a   1.000
_cell.length_b   1.000
_cell.length_c   1.000
_cell.angle_alpha   90.00
_cell.angle_beta   90.00
_cell.angle_gamma   90.00
#
_symmetry.space_group_name_H-M   'P 1'
#
loop_
_entity.id
_entity.type
_entity.pdbx_description
1 polymer ?
#
loop_
_entity_poly.entity_id
_entity_poly.type
_entity_poly.pdbx_seq_one_letter_code
_entity_poly.pdbx_strand_id
1 'polypeptide(L)'
;MTRIYTLSRSLSEDLSRGLSGRFGAVRRLAARFAAAATLAGLAACASNSDFYPTKGDAKPHPGVAKAKLHPIQGIDISKWQGNVDWASVRAAGTQFAFIKATEGGDHVDERFRTNWDGAARAGVPRGAYHFVFWCRSAKEQMDWFKRNVPNDPSALPPVLDVEWNGHSQTCPKKLPKAQALAMVSEMLEEMERYTGKRPIIYTDITFHKDVLEGELPDYPHWLRSTAAEPEQRFVNRKWMLWQFTSTGRVPGVRGDVDRNAFYGTPSDWASFLSTDCDPREHKRLSEQGLCTDK
;
A
#
# COMPACT_ATOMS: atom_id res chain seq x y z
N MET A 1 38.12 -63.95 -11.32
CA MET A 1 38.77 -65.19 -10.83
C MET A 1 37.98 -65.69 -9.64
N THR A 2 37.22 -66.74 -9.88
CA THR A 2 36.25 -67.39 -9.00
C THR A 2 36.94 -68.48 -8.17
N ARG A 3 36.66 -68.58 -6.87
CA ARG A 3 36.84 -69.82 -6.06
C ARG A 3 35.97 -69.74 -4.78
N ILE A 4 34.82 -70.45 -4.72
CA ILE A 4 34.58 -71.82 -4.17
C ILE A 4 34.78 -71.82 -2.62
N TYR A 5 33.79 -72.12 -1.75
CA TYR A 5 33.28 -73.47 -1.43
C TYR A 5 31.90 -73.50 -0.71
N THR A 6 31.17 -74.54 -1.07
CA THR A 6 29.88 -75.12 -0.66
C THR A 6 29.90 -75.79 0.73
N LEU A 7 28.71 -75.96 1.36
CA LEU A 7 28.20 -77.10 2.18
C LEU A 7 27.17 -76.56 3.21
N SER A 8 26.05 -77.17 3.60
CA SER A 8 25.50 -78.52 3.49
C SER A 8 23.98 -78.48 3.81
N ARG A 9 23.26 -79.50 3.33
CA ARG A 9 21.80 -79.75 3.41
C ARG A 9 21.29 -80.18 4.80
N SER A 10 19.94 -80.17 4.90
CA SER A 10 19.06 -81.26 5.39
C SER A 10 18.45 -81.13 6.80
N LEU A 11 17.10 -81.05 6.88
CA LEU A 11 16.25 -82.06 7.53
C LEU A 11 14.73 -81.68 7.52
N SER A 12 13.92 -82.51 6.84
CA SER A 12 12.63 -83.11 7.26
C SER A 12 11.40 -82.19 7.50
N GLU A 13 10.30 -82.23 6.72
CA GLU A 13 9.17 -83.21 6.78
C GLU A 13 8.76 -83.52 8.24
N ASP A 14 7.53 -83.39 8.73
CA ASP A 14 6.23 -83.79 8.18
C ASP A 14 5.10 -83.33 9.15
N LEU A 15 3.83 -83.42 8.73
CA LEU A 15 2.55 -83.37 9.48
C LEU A 15 1.51 -82.40 8.89
N SER A 16 0.85 -82.90 7.85
CA SER A 16 -0.53 -82.59 7.52
C SER A 16 -1.44 -83.78 7.83
N ARG A 17 -2.75 -83.52 8.01
CA ARG A 17 -3.94 -84.39 8.26
C ARG A 17 -4.41 -84.39 9.73
N GLY A 18 -5.68 -84.14 10.06
CA GLY A 18 -6.88 -83.89 9.28
C GLY A 18 -8.14 -83.84 10.17
N LEU A 19 -9.31 -83.71 9.52
CA LEU A 19 -10.70 -83.84 10.00
C LEU A 19 -11.30 -82.59 10.68
N SER A 20 -12.51 -82.06 10.43
CA SER A 20 -13.61 -82.13 9.44
C SER A 20 -14.93 -81.92 10.22
N GLY A 21 -15.78 -80.99 9.77
CA GLY A 21 -17.17 -80.79 10.24
C GLY A 21 -17.29 -79.68 11.30
N ARG A 22 -18.22 -78.73 11.24
CA ARG A 22 -19.57 -78.76 10.64
C ARG A 22 -20.20 -77.35 10.72
N PHE A 23 -21.12 -77.09 9.80
CA PHE A 23 -22.14 -76.03 9.78
C PHE A 23 -21.72 -74.58 9.50
N GLY A 24 -22.08 -74.14 8.28
CA GLY A 24 -22.20 -72.74 7.95
C GLY A 24 -23.39 -72.09 8.61
N ALA A 25 -23.24 -70.81 8.92
CA ALA A 25 -24.33 -69.86 8.88
C ALA A 25 -23.76 -68.47 8.58
N VAL A 26 -24.02 -68.03 7.35
CA VAL A 26 -24.55 -66.69 7.07
C VAL A 26 -23.63 -65.50 7.41
N ARG A 27 -22.93 -65.05 6.36
CA ARG A 27 -22.73 -63.63 5.99
C ARG A 27 -23.59 -62.65 6.80
N ARG A 28 -22.93 -61.79 7.60
CA ARG A 28 -23.25 -60.37 7.92
C ARG A 28 -22.87 -60.08 9.37
N LEU A 29 -21.66 -59.55 9.59
CA LEU A 29 -21.38 -58.42 10.51
C LEU A 29 -19.86 -58.12 10.51
N ALA A 30 -19.32 -57.73 9.36
CA ALA A 30 -18.00 -57.08 9.29
C ALA A 30 -18.22 -55.65 8.81
N ALA A 31 -18.91 -54.86 9.63
CA ALA A 31 -19.09 -53.44 9.41
C ALA A 31 -19.37 -52.78 10.75
N ARG A 32 -18.31 -52.45 11.48
CA ARG A 32 -18.18 -51.35 12.46
C ARG A 32 -16.87 -51.57 13.23
N PHE A 33 -16.14 -50.48 13.48
CA PHE A 33 -14.82 -50.39 14.12
C PHE A 33 -13.57 -50.39 13.23
N ALA A 34 -13.60 -49.58 12.16
CA ALA A 34 -12.39 -48.99 11.60
C ALA A 34 -12.70 -47.59 11.04
N ALA A 35 -13.00 -46.62 11.92
CA ALA A 35 -13.09 -45.21 11.53
C ALA A 35 -13.05 -44.30 12.77
N ALA A 36 -11.89 -44.23 13.44
CA ALA A 36 -11.67 -43.23 14.49
C ALA A 36 -10.18 -42.93 14.68
N ALA A 37 -9.45 -42.70 13.60
CA ALA A 37 -8.07 -42.18 13.69
C ALA A 37 -7.62 -41.57 12.35
N THR A 38 -8.27 -40.49 11.90
CA THR A 38 -7.69 -39.48 10.99
C THR A 38 -8.74 -38.40 10.72
N LEU A 39 -8.90 -37.47 11.66
CA LEU A 39 -9.59 -36.18 11.42
C LEU A 39 -9.07 -35.15 12.43
N ALA A 40 -7.74 -35.03 12.50
CA ALA A 40 -7.07 -33.95 13.20
C ALA A 40 -5.90 -33.50 12.31
N GLY A 41 -6.21 -32.67 11.32
CA GLY A 41 -5.18 -32.22 10.37
C GLY A 41 -5.67 -31.48 9.14
N LEU A 42 -6.80 -30.77 9.19
CA LEU A 42 -7.21 -29.82 8.15
C LEU A 42 -7.92 -28.61 8.78
N ALA A 43 -7.19 -27.90 9.65
CA ALA A 43 -7.61 -26.58 10.12
C ALA A 43 -6.38 -25.70 10.36
N ALA A 44 -5.52 -25.58 9.34
CA ALA A 44 -4.38 -24.66 9.37
C ALA A 44 -3.99 -24.20 7.95
N CYS A 45 -4.96 -23.79 7.15
CA CYS A 45 -4.73 -22.98 5.94
C CYS A 45 -5.78 -21.88 5.83
N ALA A 46 -6.10 -21.19 6.93
CA ALA A 46 -6.46 -19.79 6.81
C ALA A 46 -5.13 -19.06 6.67
N SER A 47 -4.64 -18.93 5.43
CA SER A 47 -3.54 -18.02 5.16
C SER A 47 -3.99 -16.65 5.64
N ASN A 48 -3.49 -16.21 6.79
CA ASN A 48 -3.61 -14.82 7.19
C ASN A 48 -2.87 -14.02 6.12
N SER A 49 -3.62 -13.56 5.12
CA SER A 49 -3.14 -12.78 3.97
C SER A 49 -2.85 -11.35 4.40
N ASP A 50 -2.21 -11.17 5.54
CA ASP A 50 -1.73 -9.87 5.97
C ASP A 50 -0.37 -9.65 5.35
N PHE A 51 -0.32 -8.80 4.32
CA PHE A 51 0.93 -8.43 3.65
C PHE A 51 1.91 -7.74 4.61
N TYR A 52 1.43 -7.21 5.75
CA TYR A 52 2.21 -6.41 6.67
C TYR A 52 1.93 -6.77 8.14
N PRO A 53 2.28 -8.00 8.57
CA PRO A 53 1.89 -8.55 9.87
C PRO A 53 2.48 -7.80 11.07
N THR A 54 3.55 -7.01 10.85
CA THR A 54 4.19 -6.19 11.89
C THR A 54 3.55 -4.81 12.04
N LYS A 55 2.68 -4.41 11.11
CA LYS A 55 2.01 -3.11 11.13
C LYS A 55 0.62 -3.23 11.76
N GLY A 56 0.35 -2.40 12.75
CA GLY A 56 -0.94 -2.35 13.45
C GLY A 56 -1.80 -1.15 13.08
N ASP A 57 -2.88 -1.00 13.83
CA ASP A 57 -3.75 0.17 13.87
C ASP A 57 -4.33 0.26 15.29
N ALA A 58 -4.24 1.41 15.93
CA ALA A 58 -4.75 1.63 17.29
C ALA A 58 -6.28 1.73 17.34
N LYS A 59 -6.93 2.12 16.24
CA LYS A 59 -8.38 2.27 16.12
C LYS A 59 -8.85 1.79 14.74
N PRO A 60 -8.71 0.49 14.42
CA PRO A 60 -9.07 -0.03 13.10
C PRO A 60 -10.56 0.13 12.82
N HIS A 61 -10.91 0.58 11.62
CA HIS A 61 -12.29 0.65 11.17
C HIS A 61 -12.63 -0.55 10.25
N PRO A 62 -13.73 -1.28 10.46
CA PRO A 62 -14.07 -2.46 9.65
C PRO A 62 -14.34 -2.11 8.17
N GLY A 63 -14.89 -0.92 7.90
CA GLY A 63 -15.18 -0.44 6.55
C GLY A 63 -13.95 -0.22 5.66
N VAL A 64 -12.73 -0.31 6.21
CA VAL A 64 -11.48 -0.20 5.44
C VAL A 64 -10.63 -1.47 5.50
N ALA A 65 -11.17 -2.59 6.00
CA ALA A 65 -10.42 -3.83 6.20
C ALA A 65 -9.75 -4.34 4.91
N LYS A 66 -10.38 -4.13 3.75
CA LYS A 66 -9.83 -4.51 2.43
C LYS A 66 -8.56 -3.76 2.06
N ALA A 67 -8.32 -2.56 2.61
CA ALA A 67 -7.08 -1.83 2.37
C ALA A 67 -5.84 -2.66 2.70
N LYS A 68 -5.95 -3.52 3.73
CA LYS A 68 -4.86 -4.40 4.20
C LYS A 68 -4.53 -5.52 3.22
N LEU A 69 -5.43 -5.83 2.28
CA LEU A 69 -5.25 -6.84 1.25
C LEU A 69 -4.53 -6.29 0.01
N HIS A 70 -4.21 -5.00 -0.04
CA HIS A 70 -3.36 -4.48 -1.10
C HIS A 70 -1.89 -4.82 -0.82
N PRO A 71 -1.17 -5.41 -1.79
CA PRO A 71 0.18 -5.91 -1.59
C PRO A 71 1.19 -4.79 -1.41
N ILE A 72 0.88 -3.57 -1.86
CA ILE A 72 1.78 -2.42 -1.83
C ILE A 72 1.21 -1.38 -0.85
N GLN A 73 1.89 -1.21 0.27
CA GLN A 73 1.51 -0.24 1.29
C GLN A 73 2.68 0.66 1.69
N GLY A 74 2.33 1.91 1.94
CA GLY A 74 3.23 2.96 2.35
C GLY A 74 2.73 3.69 3.58
N ILE A 75 3.47 4.74 3.94
CA ILE A 75 3.10 5.71 4.96
C ILE A 75 3.12 7.11 4.37
N ASP A 76 2.48 8.05 5.04
CA ASP A 76 2.79 9.45 4.87
C ASP A 76 3.02 10.11 6.23
N ILE A 77 3.94 11.07 6.25
CA ILE A 77 4.48 11.64 7.48
C ILE A 77 4.77 13.12 7.35
N SER A 78 4.83 13.77 8.49
CA SER A 78 5.28 15.15 8.67
C SER A 78 6.16 15.26 9.91
N LYS A 79 6.43 16.47 10.39
CA LYS A 79 7.07 16.69 11.69
C LYS A 79 6.35 16.05 12.86
N TRP A 80 5.04 15.77 12.76
CA TRP A 80 4.24 15.17 13.82
C TRP A 80 4.67 13.75 14.18
N GLN A 81 5.26 13.00 13.25
CA GLN A 81 5.79 11.65 13.50
C GLN A 81 7.17 11.67 14.18
N GLY A 82 7.77 12.86 14.38
CA GLY A 82 9.02 13.04 15.11
C GLY A 82 10.22 12.36 14.44
N ASN A 83 11.05 11.71 15.25
CA ASN A 83 12.19 10.93 14.76
C ASN A 83 11.70 9.57 14.23
N VAL A 84 12.01 9.28 12.97
CA VAL A 84 11.67 8.02 12.30
C VAL A 84 12.93 7.15 12.16
N ASP A 85 12.85 5.91 12.63
CA ASP A 85 13.83 4.87 12.31
C ASP A 85 13.45 4.22 10.97
N TRP A 86 14.05 4.73 9.91
CA TRP A 86 13.77 4.31 8.54
C TRP A 86 14.20 2.87 8.23
N ALA A 87 15.21 2.33 8.93
CA ALA A 87 15.61 0.94 8.76
C ALA A 87 14.52 0.00 9.27
N SER A 88 13.95 0.31 10.43
CA SER A 88 12.78 -0.42 10.97
C SER A 88 11.54 -0.25 10.08
N VAL A 89 11.29 0.95 9.54
CA VAL A 89 10.18 1.20 8.60
C VAL A 89 10.31 0.33 7.35
N ARG A 90 11.51 0.25 6.76
CA ARG A 90 11.79 -0.61 5.60
C ARG A 90 11.64 -2.09 5.97
N ALA A 91 12.20 -2.52 7.10
CA ALA A 91 12.11 -3.90 7.57
C ALA A 91 10.67 -4.33 7.86
N ALA A 92 9.79 -3.39 8.25
CA ALA A 92 8.36 -3.62 8.39
C ALA A 92 7.61 -3.73 7.04
N GLY A 93 8.33 -3.64 5.92
CA GLY A 93 7.79 -3.82 4.57
C GLY A 93 7.26 -2.55 3.92
N THR A 94 7.35 -1.36 4.53
CA THR A 94 6.89 -0.11 3.89
C THR A 94 7.53 0.09 2.51
N GLN A 95 6.68 0.14 1.47
CA GLN A 95 7.10 0.16 0.06
C GLN A 95 7.24 1.57 -0.51
N PHE A 96 6.64 2.58 0.15
CA PHE A 96 6.79 3.99 -0.20
C PHE A 96 6.51 4.89 0.99
N ALA A 97 6.99 6.13 0.93
CA ALA A 97 6.64 7.18 1.87
C ALA A 97 6.38 8.52 1.17
N PHE A 98 5.29 9.20 1.51
CA PHE A 98 5.10 10.62 1.17
C PHE A 98 5.44 11.49 2.38
N ILE A 99 6.25 12.52 2.18
CA ILE A 99 6.83 13.30 3.27
C ILE A 99 6.43 14.76 3.09
N LYS A 100 5.82 15.36 4.12
CA LYS A 100 5.47 16.78 4.10
C LYS A 100 6.74 17.59 3.85
N ALA A 101 6.70 18.45 2.84
CA ALA A 101 7.83 19.32 2.54
C ALA A 101 7.52 20.77 2.88
N THR A 102 6.41 21.27 2.35
CA THR A 102 6.07 22.69 2.41
C THR A 102 4.58 22.88 2.65
N GLU A 103 4.23 24.02 3.20
CA GLU A 103 2.86 24.48 3.40
C GLU A 103 2.80 25.98 3.09
N GLY A 104 1.82 26.38 2.27
CA GLY A 104 1.68 27.77 1.87
C GLY A 104 2.94 28.35 1.20
N GLY A 105 3.17 29.64 1.39
CA GLY A 105 4.28 30.37 0.76
C GLY A 105 5.52 30.57 1.64
N ASP A 106 5.50 30.06 2.87
CA ASP A 106 6.46 30.45 3.92
C ASP A 106 6.75 29.36 4.97
N HIS A 107 6.11 28.19 4.93
CA HIS A 107 6.37 27.11 5.89
C HIS A 107 7.09 25.92 5.25
N VAL A 108 8.18 25.48 5.87
CA VAL A 108 8.87 24.22 5.56
C VAL A 108 8.64 23.28 6.73
N ASP A 109 8.32 22.03 6.45
CA ASP A 109 8.25 21.02 7.50
C ASP A 109 9.66 20.79 8.09
N GLU A 110 9.81 21.04 9.38
CA GLU A 110 11.10 20.99 10.09
C GLU A 110 11.78 19.62 10.02
N ARG A 111 11.04 18.55 9.70
CA ARG A 111 11.57 17.19 9.54
C ARG A 111 11.74 16.76 8.09
N PHE A 112 11.31 17.56 7.11
CA PHE A 112 11.34 17.20 5.69
C PHE A 112 12.70 16.65 5.26
N ARG A 113 13.78 17.41 5.42
CA ARG A 113 15.13 17.00 4.97
C ARG A 113 15.63 15.75 5.67
N THR A 114 15.44 15.66 6.99
CA THR A 114 15.85 14.48 7.77
C THR A 114 15.11 13.22 7.29
N ASN A 115 13.80 13.33 7.07
CA ASN A 115 12.97 12.24 6.60
C ASN A 115 13.26 11.89 5.14
N TRP A 116 13.44 12.89 4.29
CA TRP A 116 13.77 12.74 2.88
C TRP A 116 15.05 11.93 2.67
N ASP A 117 16.12 12.31 3.38
CA ASP A 117 17.41 11.63 3.26
C ASP A 117 17.40 10.28 3.99
N GLY A 118 16.67 10.18 5.10
CA GLY A 118 16.51 8.94 5.86
C GLY A 118 15.80 7.84 5.07
N ALA A 119 14.68 8.17 4.43
CA ALA A 119 13.95 7.26 3.55
C ALA A 119 14.83 6.82 2.37
N ALA A 120 15.56 7.75 1.74
CA ALA A 120 16.50 7.45 0.64
C ALA A 120 17.54 6.41 1.06
N ARG A 121 18.23 6.65 2.19
CA ARG A 121 19.27 5.75 2.70
C ARG A 121 18.74 4.36 3.07
N ALA A 122 17.51 4.27 3.55
CA ALA A 122 16.85 2.99 3.82
C ALA A 122 16.26 2.32 2.56
N GLY A 123 16.41 2.95 1.40
CA GLY A 123 15.91 2.45 0.12
C GLY A 123 14.39 2.50 -0.01
N VAL A 124 13.68 3.30 0.79
CA VAL A 124 12.23 3.48 0.69
C VAL A 124 11.94 4.54 -0.38
N PRO A 125 11.27 4.20 -1.50
CA PRO A 125 10.80 5.17 -2.49
C PRO A 125 10.03 6.30 -1.80
N ARG A 126 10.32 7.55 -2.17
CA ARG A 126 9.83 8.72 -1.45
C ARG A 126 9.33 9.81 -2.38
N GLY A 127 8.22 10.45 -2.01
CA GLY A 127 7.69 11.64 -2.67
C GLY A 127 7.51 12.77 -1.66
N ALA A 128 7.54 14.01 -2.13
CA ALA A 128 7.29 15.19 -1.32
C ALA A 128 5.84 15.64 -1.52
N TYR A 129 5.17 16.07 -0.45
CA TYR A 129 3.87 16.72 -0.58
C TYR A 129 3.90 18.18 -0.13
N HIS A 130 3.10 19.00 -0.83
CA HIS A 130 2.85 20.39 -0.52
C HIS A 130 1.42 20.56 0.00
N PHE A 131 1.28 21.13 1.19
CA PHE A 131 -0.02 21.42 1.79
C PHE A 131 -0.53 22.79 1.35
N VAL A 132 -1.63 22.82 0.61
CA VAL A 132 -2.16 24.08 0.06
C VAL A 132 -2.68 24.98 1.18
N PHE A 133 -2.28 26.25 1.16
CA PHE A 133 -2.85 27.27 2.04
C PHE A 133 -3.60 28.33 1.21
N TRP A 134 -4.93 28.34 1.35
CA TRP A 134 -5.87 29.05 0.47
C TRP A 134 -5.77 30.59 0.49
N CYS A 135 -4.95 31.15 1.37
CA CYS A 135 -4.68 32.58 1.47
C CYS A 135 -3.42 33.06 0.75
N ARG A 136 -2.76 32.17 0.01
CA ARG A 136 -1.58 32.49 -0.77
C ARG A 136 -1.88 32.21 -2.23
N SER A 137 -1.27 32.98 -3.12
CA SER A 137 -1.37 32.71 -4.55
C SER A 137 -0.73 31.36 -4.89
N ALA A 138 -1.19 30.71 -5.96
CA ALA A 138 -0.53 29.51 -6.49
C ALA A 138 0.96 29.78 -6.76
N LYS A 139 1.28 30.91 -7.41
CA LYS A 139 2.65 31.35 -7.64
C LYS A 139 3.53 31.38 -6.37
N GLU A 140 3.09 32.04 -5.30
CA GLU A 140 3.88 32.12 -4.06
C GLU A 140 4.16 30.73 -3.49
N GLN A 141 3.14 29.87 -3.48
CA GLN A 141 3.24 28.50 -2.97
C GLN A 141 4.16 27.63 -3.83
N MET A 142 4.13 27.79 -5.15
CA MET A 142 4.96 27.02 -6.07
C MET A 142 6.40 27.51 -6.11
N ASP A 143 6.64 28.82 -6.00
CA ASP A 143 7.99 29.36 -5.80
C ASP A 143 8.60 28.82 -4.49
N TRP A 144 7.79 28.73 -3.43
CA TRP A 144 8.20 28.16 -2.15
C TRP A 144 8.47 26.65 -2.22
N PHE A 145 7.60 25.89 -2.88
CA PHE A 145 7.81 24.46 -3.14
C PHE A 145 9.13 24.21 -3.87
N LYS A 146 9.35 24.89 -5.01
CA LYS A 146 10.54 24.72 -5.85
C LYS A 146 11.82 25.08 -5.12
N ARG A 147 11.77 26.10 -4.26
CA ARG A 147 12.92 26.50 -3.43
C ARG A 147 13.34 25.43 -2.43
N ASN A 148 12.38 24.64 -1.92
CA ASN A 148 12.60 23.77 -0.77
C ASN A 148 12.61 22.28 -1.10
N VAL A 149 11.95 21.86 -2.19
CA VAL A 149 11.86 20.47 -2.64
C VAL A 149 12.89 20.20 -3.73
N PRO A 150 13.84 19.26 -3.54
CA PRO A 150 14.77 18.87 -4.57
C PRO A 150 14.06 18.33 -5.81
N ASN A 151 14.48 18.76 -7.00
CA ASN A 151 14.13 18.07 -8.24
C ASN A 151 14.96 16.79 -8.37
N ASP A 152 14.58 15.76 -7.61
CA ASP A 152 15.27 14.48 -7.55
C ASP A 152 14.65 13.49 -8.55
N PRO A 153 15.40 13.01 -9.57
CA PRO A 153 14.88 12.06 -10.55
C PRO A 153 14.49 10.71 -9.91
N SER A 154 15.10 10.33 -8.79
CA SER A 154 14.77 9.10 -8.06
C SER A 154 13.52 9.20 -7.18
N ALA A 155 13.02 10.42 -6.94
CA ALA A 155 11.80 10.61 -6.16
C ALA A 155 10.55 10.12 -6.91
N LEU A 156 9.52 9.75 -6.16
CA LEU A 156 8.17 9.59 -6.70
C LEU A 156 7.64 10.96 -7.18
N PRO A 157 6.60 10.99 -8.03
CA PRO A 157 5.92 12.23 -8.38
C PRO A 157 5.51 13.05 -7.15
N PRO A 158 5.57 14.39 -7.22
CA PRO A 158 5.17 15.24 -6.10
C PRO A 158 3.66 15.13 -5.86
N VAL A 159 3.24 15.39 -4.62
CA VAL A 159 1.83 15.42 -4.24
C VAL A 159 1.41 16.86 -3.95
N LEU A 160 0.28 17.26 -4.50
CA LEU A 160 -0.46 18.44 -4.06
C LEU A 160 -1.57 18.01 -3.10
N ASP A 161 -1.43 18.38 -1.83
CA ASP A 161 -2.38 18.08 -0.77
C ASP A 161 -3.42 19.21 -0.68
N VAL A 162 -4.62 18.91 -1.18
CA VAL A 162 -5.76 19.84 -1.23
C VAL A 162 -6.85 19.40 -0.26
N GLU A 163 -6.95 20.11 0.84
CA GLU A 163 -8.04 19.99 1.78
C GLU A 163 -8.45 21.37 2.31
N TRP A 164 -9.71 21.50 2.76
CA TRP A 164 -10.13 22.71 3.46
C TRP A 164 -9.47 22.78 4.84
N ASN A 165 -8.48 23.65 4.97
CA ASN A 165 -7.80 23.93 6.23
C ASN A 165 -8.30 25.24 6.87
N GLY A 166 -8.44 25.21 8.19
CA GLY A 166 -9.06 26.31 8.96
C GLY A 166 -8.21 26.80 10.12
N HIS A 167 -6.91 26.52 10.12
CA HIS A 167 -6.02 26.86 11.24
C HIS A 167 -5.79 28.37 11.35
N SER A 168 -5.88 29.11 10.25
CA SER A 168 -5.79 30.58 10.26
C SER A 168 -7.14 31.21 10.58
N GLN A 169 -7.13 32.17 11.50
CA GLN A 169 -8.33 32.95 11.87
C GLN A 169 -8.75 33.94 10.79
N THR A 170 -7.79 34.42 9.99
CA THR A 170 -8.01 35.45 8.98
C THR A 170 -8.20 34.87 7.58
N CYS A 171 -7.88 33.59 7.39
CA CYS A 171 -8.03 32.94 6.10
C CYS A 171 -9.46 32.42 5.88
N PRO A 172 -10.08 32.64 4.70
CA PRO A 172 -11.32 31.96 4.38
C PRO A 172 -11.16 30.45 4.50
N LYS A 173 -12.12 29.82 5.18
CA LYS A 173 -12.16 28.37 5.36
C LYS A 173 -12.40 27.61 4.04
N LYS A 174 -13.03 28.28 3.08
CA LYS A 174 -13.32 27.77 1.73
C LYS A 174 -13.25 28.91 0.72
N LEU A 175 -12.81 28.59 -0.49
CA LEU A 175 -12.92 29.47 -1.64
C LEU A 175 -14.11 29.01 -2.53
N PRO A 176 -14.64 29.88 -3.40
CA PRO A 176 -15.53 29.45 -4.48
C PRO A 176 -14.85 28.35 -5.32
N LYS A 177 -15.61 27.32 -5.73
CA LYS A 177 -15.10 26.16 -6.49
C LYS A 177 -14.19 26.57 -7.65
N ALA A 178 -14.62 27.52 -8.48
CA ALA A 178 -13.85 27.96 -9.64
C ALA A 178 -12.48 28.57 -9.28
N GLN A 179 -12.39 29.31 -8.16
CA GLN A 179 -11.14 29.90 -7.70
C GLN A 179 -10.20 28.84 -7.13
N ALA A 180 -10.73 27.92 -6.31
CA ALA A 180 -9.95 26.80 -5.79
C ALA A 180 -9.42 25.92 -6.93
N LEU A 181 -10.28 25.56 -7.89
CA LEU A 181 -9.89 24.73 -9.03
C LEU A 181 -8.82 25.41 -9.90
N ALA A 182 -8.93 26.71 -10.17
CA ALA A 182 -7.92 27.44 -10.92
C ALA A 182 -6.56 27.45 -10.21
N MET A 183 -6.55 27.68 -8.90
CA MET A 183 -5.33 27.62 -8.08
C MET A 183 -4.71 26.21 -8.10
N VAL A 184 -5.54 25.17 -7.95
CA VAL A 184 -5.08 23.77 -8.01
C VAL A 184 -4.46 23.44 -9.37
N SER A 185 -5.13 23.79 -10.47
CA SER A 185 -4.59 23.55 -11.82
C SER A 185 -3.25 24.25 -12.04
N GLU A 186 -3.13 25.52 -11.65
CA GLU A 186 -1.87 26.27 -11.76
C GLU A 186 -0.75 25.60 -10.95
N MET A 187 -1.02 25.18 -9.72
CA MET A 187 -0.03 24.51 -8.87
C MET A 187 0.42 23.15 -9.44
N LEU A 188 -0.52 22.37 -10.00
CA LEU A 188 -0.20 21.09 -10.63
C LEU A 188 0.70 21.28 -11.86
N GLU A 189 0.35 22.21 -12.75
CA GLU A 189 1.15 22.53 -13.93
C GLU A 189 2.57 22.98 -13.55
N GLU A 190 2.68 23.81 -12.50
CA GLU A 190 3.96 24.32 -12.01
C GLU A 190 4.83 23.24 -11.34
N MET A 191 4.22 22.28 -10.63
CA MET A 191 4.91 21.10 -10.11
C MET A 191 5.40 20.18 -11.23
N GLU A 192 4.54 19.92 -12.22
CA GLU A 192 4.88 19.09 -13.37
C GLU A 192 6.03 19.70 -14.17
N ARG A 193 5.95 21.00 -14.47
CA ARG A 193 7.01 21.75 -15.16
C ARG A 193 8.34 21.75 -14.40
N TYR A 194 8.31 21.79 -13.07
CA TYR A 194 9.52 21.77 -12.26
C TYR A 194 10.15 20.38 -12.16
N THR A 195 9.33 19.34 -11.98
CA THR A 195 9.81 17.99 -11.68
C THR A 195 9.91 17.08 -12.91
N GLY A 196 9.24 17.44 -14.00
CA GLY A 196 9.05 16.57 -15.17
C GLY A 196 8.11 15.40 -14.90
N LYS A 197 7.38 15.39 -13.77
CA LYS A 197 6.58 14.26 -13.30
C LYS A 197 5.16 14.73 -13.05
N ARG A 198 4.19 13.94 -13.52
CA ARG A 198 2.78 14.25 -13.32
C ARG A 198 2.40 14.18 -11.83
N PRO A 199 2.01 15.29 -11.18
CA PRO A 199 1.74 15.30 -9.74
C PRO A 199 0.53 14.45 -9.37
N ILE A 200 0.53 13.98 -8.12
CA ILE A 200 -0.58 13.26 -7.51
C ILE A 200 -1.42 14.26 -6.70
N ILE A 201 -2.75 14.19 -6.83
CA ILE A 201 -3.66 15.01 -6.04
C ILE A 201 -4.07 14.22 -4.80
N TYR A 202 -3.69 14.68 -3.61
CA TYR A 202 -4.27 14.19 -2.36
C TYR A 202 -5.50 15.02 -1.99
N THR A 203 -6.57 14.36 -1.52
CA THR A 203 -7.77 15.06 -1.04
C THR A 203 -8.55 14.26 -0.01
N ASP A 204 -9.25 14.97 0.87
CA ASP A 204 -10.32 14.42 1.70
C ASP A 204 -11.67 14.38 0.94
N ILE A 205 -12.67 13.74 1.54
CA ILE A 205 -14.02 13.60 0.98
C ILE A 205 -14.69 14.98 0.80
N THR A 206 -14.44 15.91 1.73
CA THR A 206 -15.10 17.22 1.74
C THR A 206 -14.63 18.08 0.58
N PHE A 207 -13.32 18.25 0.43
CA PHE A 207 -12.74 19.05 -0.65
C PHE A 207 -13.03 18.42 -2.01
N HIS A 208 -12.98 17.08 -2.11
CA HIS A 208 -13.32 16.40 -3.35
C HIS A 208 -14.73 16.71 -3.82
N LYS A 209 -15.73 16.55 -2.94
CA LYS A 209 -17.13 16.86 -3.26
C LYS A 209 -17.34 18.33 -3.64
N ASP A 210 -16.68 19.24 -2.92
CA ASP A 210 -16.87 20.68 -3.12
C ASP A 210 -16.19 21.20 -4.40
N VAL A 211 -15.06 20.61 -4.81
CA VAL A 211 -14.19 21.17 -5.85
C VAL A 211 -13.84 20.18 -6.96
N LEU A 212 -13.47 18.95 -6.62
CA LEU A 212 -12.84 18.00 -7.55
C LEU A 212 -13.81 17.02 -8.22
N GLU A 213 -15.08 16.93 -7.82
CA GLU A 213 -16.03 16.01 -8.47
C GLU A 213 -16.20 16.38 -9.96
N GLY A 214 -15.90 15.41 -10.85
CA GLY A 214 -15.86 15.61 -12.30
C GLY A 214 -14.62 16.32 -12.86
N GLU A 215 -13.77 16.90 -12.02
CA GLU A 215 -12.61 17.71 -12.44
C GLU A 215 -11.31 16.91 -12.43
N LEU A 216 -10.30 17.37 -13.17
CA LEU A 216 -8.93 16.84 -13.16
C LEU A 216 -8.87 15.29 -13.22
N PRO A 217 -9.59 14.63 -14.16
CA PRO A 217 -9.64 13.16 -14.24
C PRO A 217 -8.30 12.56 -14.69
N ASP A 218 -7.46 13.35 -15.35
CA ASP A 218 -6.18 12.89 -15.91
C ASP A 218 -5.03 12.84 -14.90
N TYR A 219 -5.21 13.43 -13.71
CA TYR A 219 -4.21 13.35 -12.65
C TYR A 219 -4.46 12.11 -11.77
N PRO A 220 -3.40 11.44 -11.28
CA PRO A 220 -3.55 10.38 -10.28
C PRO A 220 -4.08 10.95 -8.96
N HIS A 221 -5.01 10.23 -8.34
CA HIS A 221 -5.65 10.65 -7.08
C HIS A 221 -5.21 9.78 -5.90
N TRP A 222 -4.84 10.43 -4.80
CA TRP A 222 -4.64 9.84 -3.50
C TRP A 222 -5.81 10.23 -2.58
N LEU A 223 -6.70 9.28 -2.33
CA LEU A 223 -7.96 9.57 -1.65
C LEU A 223 -7.91 9.16 -0.18
N ARG A 224 -8.29 10.07 0.72
CA ARG A 224 -8.48 9.76 2.13
C ARG A 224 -9.89 9.25 2.40
N SER A 225 -10.00 7.99 2.81
CA SER A 225 -11.24 7.42 3.33
C SER A 225 -10.94 6.41 4.44
N THR A 226 -11.18 6.79 5.68
CA THR A 226 -10.80 5.99 6.86
C THR A 226 -11.95 5.18 7.45
N ALA A 227 -13.15 5.27 6.85
CA ALA A 227 -14.35 4.59 7.33
C ALA A 227 -15.09 3.76 6.27
N ALA A 228 -14.67 3.82 5.01
CA ALA A 228 -15.27 3.10 3.88
C ALA A 228 -14.25 2.93 2.74
N GLU A 229 -14.51 2.03 1.81
CA GLU A 229 -13.74 1.94 0.55
C GLU A 229 -13.91 3.24 -0.28
N PRO A 230 -12.88 3.70 -1.01
CA PRO A 230 -12.95 4.97 -1.73
C PRO A 230 -14.13 5.07 -2.71
N GLU A 231 -14.47 3.98 -3.41
CA GLU A 231 -15.57 3.92 -4.38
C GLU A 231 -16.95 4.22 -3.76
N GLN A 232 -17.09 4.06 -2.43
CA GLN A 232 -18.31 4.34 -1.70
C GLN A 232 -18.44 5.81 -1.26
N ARG A 233 -17.35 6.59 -1.39
CA ARG A 233 -17.27 7.97 -0.90
C ARG A 233 -16.95 8.97 -2.00
N PHE A 234 -16.27 8.54 -3.05
CA PHE A 234 -15.83 9.38 -4.15
C PHE A 234 -16.51 8.97 -5.46
N VAL A 235 -17.48 9.76 -5.91
CA VAL A 235 -18.27 9.48 -7.12
C VAL A 235 -17.37 9.50 -8.35
N ASN A 236 -17.40 8.41 -9.13
CA ASN A 236 -16.68 8.26 -10.40
C ASN A 236 -15.19 8.62 -10.34
N ARG A 237 -14.55 8.45 -9.17
CA ARG A 237 -13.13 8.79 -8.98
C ARG A 237 -12.31 7.54 -8.83
N LYS A 238 -11.47 7.26 -9.84
CA LYS A 238 -10.42 6.25 -9.71
C LYS A 238 -9.36 6.76 -8.74
N TRP A 239 -9.04 5.97 -7.73
CA TRP A 239 -7.90 6.23 -6.86
C TRP A 239 -6.67 5.46 -7.34
N MET A 240 -5.50 6.04 -7.12
CA MET A 240 -4.20 5.40 -7.27
C MET A 240 -3.66 5.00 -5.88
N LEU A 241 -3.82 5.90 -4.91
CA LEU A 241 -3.46 5.68 -3.52
C LEU A 241 -4.69 5.88 -2.63
N TRP A 242 -4.75 5.12 -1.54
CA TRP A 242 -5.82 5.19 -0.55
C TRP A 242 -5.22 5.37 0.84
N GLN A 243 -5.43 6.53 1.47
CA GLN A 243 -5.18 6.70 2.90
C GLN A 243 -6.34 6.10 3.68
N PHE A 244 -6.09 4.94 4.29
CA PHE A 244 -7.14 4.13 4.91
C PHE A 244 -7.17 4.25 6.43
N THR A 245 -6.13 4.80 7.06
CA THR A 245 -6.12 5.05 8.51
C THR A 245 -5.14 6.16 8.85
N SER A 246 -5.46 6.91 9.91
CA SER A 246 -4.56 7.88 10.55
C SER A 246 -4.12 7.43 11.95
N THR A 247 -4.47 6.22 12.35
CA THR A 247 -4.13 5.63 13.66
C THR A 247 -3.26 4.39 13.49
N GLY A 248 -2.57 4.28 12.36
CA GLY A 248 -1.66 3.19 12.07
C GLY A 248 -0.52 3.07 13.07
N ARG A 249 0.04 1.88 13.17
CA ARG A 249 1.27 1.57 13.92
C ARG A 249 2.26 0.93 12.97
N VAL A 250 3.44 1.52 12.82
CA VAL A 250 4.51 0.97 11.96
C VAL A 250 5.80 0.95 12.78
N PRO A 251 6.50 -0.19 12.88
CA PRO A 251 7.82 -0.24 13.51
C PRO A 251 8.75 0.84 12.95
N GLY A 252 9.40 1.58 13.84
CA GLY A 252 10.24 2.72 13.50
C GLY A 252 9.55 4.09 13.54
N VAL A 253 8.22 4.14 13.64
CA VAL A 253 7.46 5.38 13.89
C VAL A 253 6.83 5.32 15.28
N ARG A 254 7.04 6.37 16.08
CA ARG A 254 6.42 6.48 17.41
C ARG A 254 5.03 7.08 17.29
N GLY A 255 4.03 6.40 17.86
CA GLY A 255 2.65 6.89 17.85
C GLY A 255 1.91 6.62 16.55
N ASP A 256 0.87 7.43 16.31
CA ASP A 256 -0.02 7.34 15.15
C ASP A 256 0.71 7.74 13.86
N VAL A 257 0.55 6.91 12.83
CA VAL A 257 1.04 7.18 11.48
C VAL A 257 -0.01 6.82 10.45
N ASP A 258 -0.10 7.65 9.43
CA ASP A 258 -1.02 7.44 8.33
C ASP A 258 -0.52 6.27 7.47
N ARG A 259 -1.43 5.35 7.12
CA ARG A 259 -1.11 4.21 6.25
C ARG A 259 -1.88 4.29 4.95
N ASN A 260 -1.17 3.93 3.89
CA ASN A 260 -1.64 4.06 2.53
C ASN A 260 -1.54 2.73 1.78
N ALA A 261 -2.49 2.46 0.89
CA ALA A 261 -2.46 1.37 -0.05
C ALA A 261 -2.33 1.90 -1.48
N PHE A 262 -1.57 1.22 -2.33
CA PHE A 262 -1.61 1.41 -3.78
C PHE A 262 -2.59 0.41 -4.40
N TYR A 263 -3.34 0.86 -5.42
CA TYR A 263 -4.44 0.06 -5.99
C TYR A 263 -3.98 -1.27 -6.59
N GLY A 264 -2.79 -1.28 -7.20
CA GLY A 264 -2.35 -2.32 -8.12
C GLY A 264 -1.53 -3.44 -7.50
N THR A 265 -1.07 -4.31 -8.39
CA THR A 265 -0.19 -5.44 -8.11
C THR A 265 1.27 -5.01 -7.94
N PRO A 266 2.18 -5.92 -7.51
CA PRO A 266 3.61 -5.63 -7.54
C PRO A 266 4.15 -5.28 -8.94
N SER A 267 3.55 -5.81 -10.01
CA SER A 267 3.94 -5.47 -11.39
C SER A 267 3.53 -4.04 -11.74
N ASP A 268 2.33 -3.63 -11.36
CA ASP A 268 1.85 -2.26 -11.55
C ASP A 268 2.73 -1.27 -10.77
N TRP A 269 3.10 -1.64 -9.55
CA TRP A 269 4.01 -0.83 -8.74
C TRP A 269 5.41 -0.71 -9.35
N ALA A 270 5.96 -1.81 -9.87
CA ALA A 270 7.25 -1.77 -10.58
C ALA A 270 7.19 -0.84 -11.81
N SER A 271 6.10 -0.91 -12.58
CA SER A 271 5.85 0.00 -13.71
C SER A 271 5.77 1.46 -13.27
N PHE A 272 5.06 1.76 -12.17
CA PHE A 272 5.01 3.11 -11.63
C PHE A 272 6.40 3.61 -11.22
N LEU A 273 7.20 2.78 -10.54
CA LEU A 273 8.56 3.17 -10.13
C LEU A 273 9.49 3.47 -11.33
N SER A 274 9.33 2.75 -12.44
CA SER A 274 10.13 2.94 -13.65
C SER A 274 9.61 4.02 -14.59
N THR A 275 8.39 4.53 -14.42
CA THR A 275 7.79 5.47 -15.38
C THR A 275 7.25 6.75 -14.75
N ASP A 276 7.18 6.83 -13.42
CA ASP A 276 6.51 7.90 -12.68
C ASP A 276 5.03 8.09 -13.02
N CYS A 277 4.42 7.16 -13.74
CA CYS A 277 3.07 7.28 -14.28
C CYS A 277 2.13 6.18 -13.79
N ASP A 278 0.86 6.55 -13.57
CA ASP A 278 -0.17 5.56 -13.24
C ASP A 278 -0.20 4.48 -14.36
N PRO A 279 0.03 3.21 -14.03
CA PRO A 279 0.07 2.13 -15.03
C PRO A 279 -1.19 2.02 -15.89
N ARG A 280 -2.35 2.46 -15.37
CA ARG A 280 -3.62 2.48 -16.13
C ARG A 280 -3.63 3.54 -17.23
N GLU A 281 -2.85 4.60 -17.08
CA GLU A 281 -2.86 5.78 -17.95
C GLU A 281 -1.56 5.90 -18.78
N HIS A 282 -0.54 5.08 -18.51
CA HIS A 282 0.79 5.14 -19.14
C HIS A 282 0.72 5.28 -20.66
N LYS A 283 0.01 4.40 -21.37
CA LYS A 283 -0.10 4.45 -22.83
C LYS A 283 -0.64 5.80 -23.31
N ARG A 284 -1.78 6.22 -22.78
CA ARG A 284 -2.50 7.44 -23.19
C ARG A 284 -1.65 8.69 -22.90
N LEU A 285 -1.01 8.73 -21.74
CA LEU A 285 -0.19 9.87 -21.34
C LEU A 285 1.15 9.90 -22.08
N SER A 286 1.73 8.75 -22.42
CA SER A 286 2.94 8.67 -23.26
C SER A 286 2.69 9.22 -24.66
N GLU A 287 1.53 8.93 -25.26
CA GLU A 287 1.11 9.50 -26.56
C GLU A 287 0.99 11.03 -26.53
N GLN A 288 0.81 11.62 -25.33
CA GLN A 288 0.75 13.07 -25.11
C GLN A 288 2.09 13.67 -24.65
N GLY A 289 3.14 12.86 -24.50
CA GLY A 289 4.43 13.29 -23.96
C GLY A 289 4.41 13.60 -22.46
N LEU A 290 3.39 13.14 -21.74
CA LEU A 290 3.20 13.37 -20.30
C LEU A 290 3.72 12.21 -19.42
N CYS A 291 4.25 11.16 -20.06
CA CYS A 291 4.91 10.03 -19.42
C CYS A 291 6.15 9.63 -20.21
N THR A 292 7.26 9.42 -19.51
CA THR A 292 8.51 8.95 -20.11
C THR A 292 9.11 7.87 -19.22
N ASP A 293 9.50 6.76 -19.83
CA ASP A 293 10.21 5.67 -19.14
C ASP A 293 11.57 6.18 -18.63
N LYS A 294 11.96 5.75 -17.43
CA LYS A 294 13.25 6.08 -16.79
C LYS A 294 14.39 5.15 -17.19
#